data_AF-A0A3E1IWW9-F1
#
_entry.id   AF-A0A3E1IWW9-F1
#
_cell.length_a   1.000
_cell.length_b   1.000
_cell.length_c   1.000
_cell.angle_alpha   90.00
_cell.angle_beta   90.00
_cell.angle_gamma   90.00
#
_symmetry.space_group_name_H-M   'P 1'
#
loop_
_entity.id
_entity.type
_entity.pdbx_description
1 polymer ?
#
loop_
_entity_poly.entity_id
_entity_poly.type
_entity_poly.pdbx_seq_one_letter_code
_entity_poly.pdbx_strand_id
1 'polypeptide(L)'
;MSQFIIACLFATPTLICMIALCATDLTSRIVPRLWVVLAAFAQSAANLIFSLITFHNVNFLLRGWLCAVTVFAFYVLVQKLCVRGALGFGDVTCASMIAQALVLFGFTCIIYWFALVGIFGLIWILVWKICSRVCLRFFRVHLVQNEQNKIPFVPVLAASAIIAVMLSAFCS
;
A
#
# COMPACT_ATOMS: atom_id res chain seq x y z
N MET A 1 14.59 20.72 1.54
CA MET A 1 13.69 20.70 0.37
C MET A 1 14.25 19.90 -0.83
N SER A 2 15.48 20.14 -1.30
CA SER A 2 16.03 19.41 -2.48
C SER A 2 16.00 17.88 -2.33
N GLN A 3 16.40 17.34 -1.17
CA GLN A 3 16.37 15.88 -0.93
C GLN A 3 14.96 15.27 -0.92
N PHE A 4 13.96 16.00 -0.43
CA PHE A 4 12.56 15.55 -0.43
C PHE A 4 12.00 15.46 -1.86
N ILE A 5 12.32 16.43 -2.70
CA ILE A 5 11.91 16.44 -4.12
C ILE A 5 12.57 15.28 -4.87
N ILE A 6 13.85 15.03 -4.61
CA ILE A 6 14.58 13.90 -5.19
C ILE A 6 13.95 12.57 -4.74
N ALA A 7 13.63 12.41 -3.45
CA ALA A 7 12.96 11.21 -2.95
C ALA A 7 11.59 10.98 -3.62
N CYS A 8 10.80 12.05 -3.81
CA CYS A 8 9.53 11.96 -4.56
C CYS A 8 9.75 11.51 -6.01
N LEU A 9 10.79 12.01 -6.69
CA LEU A 9 11.13 11.63 -8.05
C LEU A 9 11.48 10.14 -8.15
N PHE A 10 12.25 9.62 -7.18
CA PHE A 10 12.60 8.20 -7.12
C PHE A 10 11.46 7.29 -6.63
N ALA A 11 10.42 7.84 -6.00
CA ALA A 11 9.20 7.12 -5.62
C ALA A 11 8.13 7.07 -6.73
N THR A 12 8.38 7.75 -7.87
CA THR A 12 7.44 7.80 -9.01
C THR A 12 6.94 6.46 -9.53
N PRO A 13 7.76 5.38 -9.68
CA PRO A 13 7.23 4.15 -10.25
C PRO A 13 6.16 3.52 -9.33
N THR A 14 6.35 3.62 -8.01
CA THR A 14 5.35 3.15 -7.03
C THR A 14 4.11 4.02 -7.02
N LEU A 15 4.26 5.35 -7.13
CA LEU A 15 3.13 6.29 -7.17
C LEU A 15 2.25 6.06 -8.40
N ILE A 16 2.86 5.96 -9.59
CA ILE A 16 2.14 5.71 -10.85
C ILE A 16 1.41 4.37 -10.77
N CYS A 17 2.10 3.33 -10.28
CA CYS A 17 1.48 2.03 -10.11
C CYS A 17 0.32 2.06 -9.11
N MET A 18 0.45 2.77 -7.99
CA MET A 18 -0.61 2.90 -7.01
C MET A 18 -1.86 3.58 -7.58
N ILE A 19 -1.70 4.66 -8.34
CA ILE A 19 -2.83 5.35 -8.98
C ILE A 19 -3.55 4.40 -9.95
N ALA A 20 -2.78 3.69 -10.79
CA ALA A 20 -3.33 2.69 -11.71
C ALA A 20 -4.05 1.54 -10.98
N LEU A 21 -3.48 1.07 -9.88
CA LEU A 21 -4.07 0.01 -9.06
C LEU A 21 -5.33 0.50 -8.33
N CYS A 22 -5.37 1.72 -7.81
CA CYS A 22 -6.58 2.30 -7.23
C CYS A 22 -7.71 2.40 -8.27
N ALA A 23 -7.41 2.85 -9.49
CA ALA A 23 -8.39 2.92 -10.56
C ALA A 23 -8.89 1.53 -10.97
N THR A 24 -7.99 0.54 -11.05
CA THR A 24 -8.32 -0.85 -11.42
C THR A 24 -9.09 -1.57 -10.31
N ASP A 25 -8.76 -1.30 -9.04
CA ASP A 25 -9.44 -1.86 -7.88
C ASP A 25 -10.87 -1.30 -7.76
N LEU A 26 -11.08 -0.01 -8.06
CA LEU A 26 -12.43 0.58 -8.13
C LEU A 26 -13.27 0.05 -9.30
N THR A 27 -12.69 -0.12 -10.48
CA THR A 27 -13.43 -0.51 -11.70
C THR A 27 -13.65 -2.01 -11.80
N SER A 28 -12.62 -2.81 -11.55
CA SER A 28 -12.61 -4.25 -11.83
C SER A 28 -12.56 -5.12 -10.57
N ARG A 29 -12.34 -4.54 -9.37
CA ARG A 29 -12.19 -5.26 -8.08
C ARG A 29 -11.15 -6.40 -8.09
N ILE A 30 -10.23 -6.35 -9.05
CA ILE A 30 -9.18 -7.34 -9.27
C ILE A 30 -7.86 -6.58 -9.30
N VAL A 31 -6.94 -6.95 -8.40
CA VAL A 31 -5.60 -6.37 -8.34
C VAL A 31 -4.70 -7.15 -9.32
N PRO A 32 -4.23 -6.54 -10.43
CA PRO A 32 -3.37 -7.22 -11.39
C PRO A 32 -1.97 -7.40 -10.81
N ARG A 33 -1.73 -8.58 -10.22
CA ARG A 33 -0.48 -8.92 -9.50
C ARG A 33 0.79 -8.67 -10.32
N LEU A 34 0.74 -8.89 -11.63
CA LEU A 34 1.87 -8.71 -12.53
C LEU A 34 2.35 -7.24 -12.55
N TRP A 35 1.42 -6.29 -12.46
CA TRP A 35 1.71 -4.86 -12.44
C TRP A 35 2.40 -4.46 -11.13
N VAL A 36 1.94 -4.99 -10.00
CA VAL A 36 2.55 -4.76 -8.68
C VAL A 36 3.99 -5.27 -8.66
N VAL A 37 4.23 -6.46 -9.20
CA VAL A 37 5.58 -7.05 -9.26
C VAL A 37 6.48 -6.22 -10.16
N LEU A 38 6.03 -5.83 -11.35
CA LEU A 38 6.80 -4.97 -12.26
C LEU A 38 7.16 -3.62 -11.60
N ALA A 39 6.20 -3.01 -10.90
CA ALA A 39 6.43 -1.75 -10.19
C ALA A 39 7.37 -1.91 -8.99
N ALA A 40 7.32 -3.02 -8.24
CA ALA A 40 8.28 -3.32 -7.19
C ALA A 40 9.70 -3.48 -7.75
N PHE A 41 9.86 -4.17 -8.89
CA PHE A 41 11.15 -4.23 -9.57
C PHE A 41 11.63 -2.86 -10.06
N ALA A 42 10.75 -2.06 -10.67
CA ALA A 42 11.07 -0.69 -11.08
C ALA A 42 11.46 0.19 -9.87
N GLN A 43 10.77 0.07 -8.74
CA GLN A 43 11.10 0.79 -7.50
C GLN A 43 12.43 0.30 -6.92
N SER A 44 12.74 -0.99 -7.02
CA SER A 44 14.04 -1.53 -6.60
C SER A 44 15.19 -0.95 -7.45
N ALA A 45 15.00 -0.81 -8.76
CA ALA A 45 15.96 -0.17 -9.65
C ALA A 45 16.12 1.32 -9.31
N ALA A 46 15.02 2.03 -9.02
CA ALA A 46 15.05 3.41 -8.56
C ALA A 46 15.84 3.55 -7.25
N ASN A 47 15.60 2.67 -6.26
CA ASN A 47 16.33 2.66 -5.00
C ASN A 47 17.82 2.34 -5.19
N LEU A 48 18.18 1.46 -6.13
CA LEU A 48 19.57 1.17 -6.48
C LEU A 48 20.26 2.42 -7.05
N ILE A 49 19.63 3.07 -8.04
CA ILE A 49 20.17 4.28 -8.67
C ILE A 49 20.36 5.39 -7.62
N PHE A 50 19.36 5.62 -6.77
CA PHE A 50 19.44 6.57 -5.67
C PHE A 50 20.61 6.27 -4.70
N SER A 51 20.79 4.98 -4.37
CA SER A 51 21.87 4.50 -3.49
C SER A 51 23.26 4.73 -4.10
N LEU A 52 23.41 4.45 -5.40
CA LEU A 52 24.67 4.63 -6.12
C LEU A 52 25.04 6.11 -6.25
N ILE A 53 24.07 6.98 -6.56
CA ILE A 53 24.29 8.42 -6.71
C ILE A 53 24.61 9.09 -5.37
N THR A 54 23.89 8.74 -4.30
CA THR A 54 23.95 9.48 -3.03
C THR A 54 25.03 8.94 -2.08
N PHE A 55 25.19 7.62 -2.02
CA PHE A 55 25.99 6.95 -1.00
C PHE A 55 27.13 6.09 -1.57
N HIS A 56 27.23 5.96 -2.91
CA HIS A 56 28.16 5.04 -3.59
C HIS A 56 28.16 3.60 -3.04
N ASN A 57 27.04 3.19 -2.44
CA ASN A 57 26.88 1.92 -1.75
C ASN A 57 25.56 1.26 -2.16
N VAL A 58 25.37 -0.03 -1.88
CA VAL A 58 24.13 -0.77 -2.16
C VAL A 58 23.23 -0.95 -0.93
N ASN A 59 23.64 -0.42 0.21
CA ASN A 59 22.95 -0.61 1.50
C ASN A 59 21.49 -0.10 1.47
N PHE A 60 21.21 0.94 0.69
CA PHE A 60 19.87 1.51 0.60
C PHE A 60 18.90 0.57 -0.15
N LEU A 61 19.38 -0.09 -1.21
CA LEU A 61 18.62 -1.13 -1.90
C LEU A 61 18.25 -2.26 -0.93
N LEU A 62 19.23 -2.72 -0.16
CA LEU A 62 19.05 -3.83 0.78
C LEU A 62 18.06 -3.45 1.89
N ARG A 63 18.12 -2.21 2.40
CA ARG A 63 17.15 -1.68 3.37
C ARG A 63 15.73 -1.60 2.79
N GLY A 64 15.60 -1.22 1.51
CA GLY A 64 14.33 -1.27 0.78
C GLY A 64 13.72 -2.67 0.74
N TRP A 65 14.53 -3.68 0.39
CA TRP A 65 14.10 -5.08 0.35
C TRP A 65 13.79 -5.65 1.74
N LEU A 66 14.62 -5.36 2.75
CA LEU A 66 14.35 -5.75 4.13
C LEU A 66 13.01 -5.20 4.62
N CYS A 67 12.72 -3.94 4.32
CA CYS A 67 11.44 -3.32 4.65
C CYS A 67 10.28 -4.02 3.93
N ALA A 68 10.40 -4.23 2.62
CA ALA A 68 9.37 -4.90 1.81
C ALA A 68 9.06 -6.31 2.33
N VAL A 69 10.09 -7.12 2.63
CA VAL A 69 9.95 -8.48 3.16
C VAL A 69 9.32 -8.46 4.56
N THR A 70 9.75 -7.54 5.42
CA THR A 70 9.20 -7.42 6.79
C THR A 70 7.72 -7.06 6.76
N VAL A 71 7.34 -6.07 5.94
CA VAL A 71 5.95 -5.67 5.76
C VAL A 71 5.14 -6.80 5.12
N PHE A 72 5.68 -7.46 4.10
CA PHE A 72 5.03 -8.61 3.48
C PHE A 72 4.75 -9.72 4.50
N ALA A 73 5.76 -10.11 5.29
CA ALA A 73 5.61 -11.13 6.33
C ALA A 73 4.57 -10.73 7.39
N PHE A 74 4.58 -9.48 7.83
CA PHE A 74 3.60 -8.94 8.77
C PHE A 74 2.18 -9.02 8.20
N TYR A 75 1.95 -8.54 6.98
CA TYR A 75 0.62 -8.55 6.37
C TYR A 75 0.14 -9.97 6.01
N VAL A 76 1.04 -10.90 5.65
CA VAL A 76 0.70 -12.33 5.51
C VAL A 76 0.27 -12.92 6.86
N LEU A 77 0.94 -12.56 7.95
CA LEU A 77 0.55 -12.99 9.29
C LEU A 77 -0.82 -12.45 9.66
N VAL A 78 -1.06 -11.14 9.47
CA VAL A 78 -2.38 -10.51 9.68
C VAL A 78 -3.45 -11.16 8.82
N GLN A 79 -3.15 -11.48 7.55
CA GLN A 79 -4.08 -12.17 6.66
C GLN A 79 -4.45 -13.56 7.17
N LYS A 80 -3.51 -14.30 7.78
CA LYS A 80 -3.76 -15.62 8.38
C LYS A 80 -4.54 -15.53 9.71
N LEU A 81 -4.31 -14.47 10.50
CA LEU A 81 -4.98 -14.25 11.78
C LEU A 81 -6.39 -13.67 11.62
N CYS A 82 -6.61 -12.84 10.60
CA CYS A 82 -7.91 -12.21 10.34
C CYS A 82 -8.86 -13.18 9.63
N VAL A 83 -10.17 -12.96 9.77
CA VAL A 83 -11.21 -13.81 9.17
C VAL A 83 -10.97 -13.96 7.66
N ARG A 84 -10.98 -15.21 7.17
CA ARG A 84 -10.78 -15.58 5.75
C ARG A 84 -11.60 -14.64 4.84
N GLY A 85 -10.89 -13.85 4.04
CA GLY A 85 -11.49 -12.98 3.01
C GLY A 85 -11.43 -11.48 3.28
N ALA A 86 -10.94 -11.01 4.43
CA ALA A 86 -10.85 -9.56 4.72
C ALA A 86 -9.72 -8.84 3.96
N LEU A 87 -8.61 -9.53 3.68
CA LEU A 87 -7.45 -8.99 2.95
C LEU A 87 -7.08 -9.91 1.79
N GLY A 88 -6.98 -9.34 0.58
CA GLY A 88 -6.53 -10.06 -0.61
C GLY A 88 -5.01 -10.19 -0.62
N PHE A 89 -4.50 -11.25 -1.24
CA PHE A 89 -3.05 -11.40 -1.47
C PHE A 89 -2.48 -10.24 -2.32
N GLY A 90 -3.31 -9.65 -3.20
CA GLY A 90 -2.96 -8.44 -3.94
C GLY A 90 -2.65 -7.25 -3.03
N ASP A 91 -3.46 -7.03 -1.99
CA ASP A 91 -3.27 -5.93 -1.02
C ASP A 91 -1.96 -6.07 -0.25
N VAL A 92 -1.62 -7.32 0.13
CA VAL A 92 -0.35 -7.65 0.79
C VAL A 92 0.85 -7.31 -0.11
N THR A 93 0.78 -7.69 -1.40
CA THR A 93 1.84 -7.34 -2.36
C THR A 93 1.95 -5.84 -2.59
N CYS A 94 0.81 -5.12 -2.69
CA CYS A 94 0.81 -3.66 -2.82
C CYS A 94 1.44 -3.00 -1.59
N ALA A 95 1.09 -3.44 -0.38
CA ALA A 95 1.67 -2.93 0.86
C ALA A 95 3.20 -3.10 0.89
N SER A 96 3.72 -4.25 0.45
CA SER A 96 5.17 -4.48 0.38
C SER A 96 5.88 -3.53 -0.60
N MET A 97 5.27 -3.25 -1.76
CA MET A 97 5.78 -2.31 -2.75
C MET A 97 5.81 -0.87 -2.21
N ILE A 98 4.73 -0.45 -1.53
CA ILE A 98 4.65 0.88 -0.88
C ILE A 98 5.73 1.01 0.19
N ALA A 99 5.91 -0.01 1.02
CA ALA A 99 6.93 -0.01 2.05
C ALA A 99 8.35 0.17 1.49
N GLN A 100 8.65 -0.42 0.32
CA GLN A 100 9.92 -0.26 -0.37
C GLN A 100 10.16 1.19 -0.83
N ALA A 101 9.11 1.91 -1.26
CA ALA A 101 9.18 3.32 -1.62
C ALA A 101 9.29 4.23 -0.39
N LEU A 102 8.56 3.93 0.69
CA LEU A 102 8.56 4.74 1.92
C LEU A 102 9.93 4.78 2.63
N VAL A 103 10.79 3.78 2.39
CA VAL A 103 12.18 3.81 2.88
C VAL A 103 12.94 5.05 2.39
N LEU A 104 12.61 5.61 1.22
CA LEU A 104 13.18 6.86 0.69
C LEU A 104 12.93 8.06 1.61
N PHE A 105 11.83 8.05 2.36
CA PHE A 105 11.45 9.11 3.29
C PHE A 105 11.87 8.82 4.74
N GLY A 106 12.48 7.66 5.00
CA GLY A 106 12.99 7.26 6.31
C GLY A 106 12.06 6.36 7.11
N PHE A 107 12.58 5.84 8.24
CA PHE A 107 11.85 4.90 9.09
C PHE A 107 10.64 5.53 9.79
N THR A 108 10.71 6.81 10.16
CA THR A 108 9.59 7.55 10.77
C THR A 108 8.37 7.56 9.86
N CYS A 109 8.57 7.74 8.56
CA CYS A 109 7.49 7.70 7.57
C CYS A 109 6.78 6.34 7.54
N ILE A 110 7.55 5.24 7.63
CA ILE A 110 6.99 3.88 7.67
C ILE A 110 6.14 3.66 8.93
N ILE A 111 6.60 4.15 10.09
CA ILE A 111 5.86 4.05 11.35
C ILE A 111 4.52 4.81 11.26
N TYR A 112 4.56 6.05 10.75
CA TYR A 112 3.34 6.84 10.53
C TYR A 112 2.40 6.17 9.55
N TRP A 113 2.92 5.66 8.43
CA TRP A 113 2.12 4.93 7.46
C TRP A 113 1.44 3.72 8.09
N PHE A 114 2.18 2.92 8.84
CA PHE A 114 1.65 1.74 9.49
C PHE A 114 0.54 2.06 10.51
N ALA A 115 0.73 3.10 11.32
CA ALA A 115 -0.29 3.60 12.25
C ALA A 115 -1.55 4.07 11.51
N LEU A 116 -1.38 4.84 10.42
CA LEU A 116 -2.49 5.33 9.60
C LEU A 116 -3.24 4.21 8.88
N VAL A 117 -2.55 3.19 8.35
CA VAL A 117 -3.20 2.01 7.77
C VAL A 117 -4.01 1.26 8.82
N GLY A 118 -3.50 1.14 10.05
CA GLY A 118 -4.24 0.54 11.15
C GLY A 118 -5.55 1.28 11.45
N ILE A 119 -5.50 2.61 11.57
CA ILE A 119 -6.66 3.45 11.89
C ILE A 119 -7.64 3.50 10.70
N PHE A 120 -7.19 3.92 9.52
CA PHE A 120 -8.04 4.03 8.34
C PHE A 120 -8.55 2.68 7.88
N GLY A 121 -7.76 1.62 8.02
CA GLY A 121 -8.17 0.25 7.71
C GLY A 121 -9.32 -0.21 8.62
N LEU A 122 -9.24 0.05 9.92
CA LEU A 122 -10.34 -0.26 10.85
C LEU A 122 -11.61 0.53 10.52
N ILE A 123 -11.48 1.84 10.28
CA ILE A 123 -12.59 2.72 9.93
C ILE A 123 -13.24 2.23 8.63
N TRP A 124 -12.46 1.89 7.62
CA TRP A 124 -12.96 1.42 6.33
C TRP A 124 -13.73 0.11 6.45
N ILE A 125 -13.20 -0.86 7.21
CA ILE A 125 -13.90 -2.13 7.48
C ILE A 125 -15.21 -1.89 8.24
N LEU A 126 -15.21 -0.97 9.22
CA LEU A 126 -16.39 -0.62 10.00
C LEU A 126 -17.46 0.05 9.13
N VAL A 127 -17.06 1.05 8.34
CA VAL A 127 -17.94 1.76 7.40
C VAL A 127 -18.52 0.79 6.38
N TRP A 128 -17.71 -0.12 5.83
CA TRP A 128 -18.20 -1.12 4.88
C TRP A 128 -19.22 -2.08 5.51
N LYS A 129 -18.98 -2.53 6.75
CA LYS A 129 -19.95 -3.35 7.50
C LYS A 129 -21.26 -2.60 7.76
N ILE A 130 -21.19 -1.33 8.15
CA ILE A 130 -22.38 -0.50 8.40
C ILE A 130 -23.14 -0.26 7.10
N CYS A 131 -22.44 0.14 6.03
CA CYS A 131 -23.03 0.40 4.73
C CYS A 131 -23.64 -0.87 4.13
N SER A 132 -22.98 -2.02 4.26
CA SER A 132 -23.53 -3.33 3.89
C SER A 132 -24.78 -3.68 4.70
N ARG A 133 -24.79 -3.44 6.03
CA ARG A 133 -25.99 -3.67 6.87
C ARG A 133 -27.16 -2.76 6.50
N VAL A 134 -26.90 -1.49 6.15
CA VAL A 134 -27.91 -0.52 5.71
C VAL A 134 -28.44 -0.87 4.32
N CYS A 135 -27.54 -1.18 3.38
CA CYS A 135 -27.88 -1.56 2.01
C CYS A 135 -28.64 -2.89 1.96
N LEU A 136 -28.24 -3.88 2.76
CA LEU A 136 -28.91 -5.19 2.87
C LEU A 136 -30.27 -5.09 3.58
N ARG A 137 -30.46 -4.08 4.44
CA ARG A 137 -31.77 -3.79 5.04
C ARG A 137 -32.73 -3.10 4.07
N PHE A 138 -32.21 -2.32 3.11
CA PHE A 138 -33.00 -1.61 2.11
C PHE A 138 -33.29 -2.46 0.86
N PHE A 139 -32.37 -3.35 0.46
CA PHE A 139 -32.44 -4.18 -0.74
C PHE A 139 -32.57 -5.67 -0.35
N ARG A 140 -33.78 -6.10 0.03
CA ARG A 140 -34.06 -7.49 0.46
C ARG A 140 -34.06 -8.52 -0.68
N VAL A 141 -33.86 -8.14 -1.94
CA VAL A 141 -34.09 -9.05 -3.06
C VAL A 141 -33.00 -8.85 -4.12
N HIS A 142 -32.37 -9.96 -4.52
CA HIS A 142 -31.48 -10.09 -5.69
C HIS A 142 -30.09 -9.40 -5.64
N LEU A 143 -29.09 -10.05 -5.03
CA LEU A 143 -27.86 -10.39 -5.76
C LEU A 143 -26.98 -11.35 -4.95
N VAL A 144 -27.08 -12.63 -5.31
CA VAL A 144 -25.99 -13.62 -5.39
C VAL A 144 -24.80 -13.39 -4.45
N GLN A 145 -24.81 -14.16 -3.36
CA GLN A 145 -23.59 -14.63 -2.70
C GLN A 145 -22.67 -15.28 -3.75
N ASN A 146 -21.51 -14.69 -4.07
CA ASN A 146 -20.24 -15.43 -4.03
C ASN A 146 -18.97 -14.63 -4.37
N GLU A 147 -18.99 -13.64 -5.27
CA GLU A 147 -17.71 -13.12 -5.85
C GLU A 147 -17.45 -11.61 -5.67
N GLN A 148 -18.41 -10.83 -5.14
CA GLN A 148 -18.35 -9.35 -5.20
C GLN A 148 -18.08 -8.64 -3.86
N ASN A 149 -17.85 -9.36 -2.76
CA ASN A 149 -17.65 -8.75 -1.43
C ASN A 149 -16.17 -8.53 -1.05
N LYS A 150 -15.31 -8.24 -2.02
CA LYS A 150 -13.91 -7.86 -1.76
C LYS A 150 -13.86 -6.37 -1.46
N ILE A 151 -13.41 -6.02 -0.26
CA ILE A 151 -13.27 -4.64 0.19
C ILE A 151 -12.06 -4.05 -0.55
N PRO A 152 -12.20 -2.97 -1.34
CA PRO A 152 -11.07 -2.32 -1.97
C PRO A 152 -10.20 -1.69 -0.89
N PHE A 153 -9.07 -2.34 -0.56
CA PHE A 153 -8.16 -1.90 0.50
C PHE A 153 -6.96 -1.12 -0.05
N VAL A 154 -6.68 -1.27 -1.35
CA VAL A 154 -5.60 -0.54 -2.04
C VAL A 154 -5.74 0.99 -1.93
N PRO A 155 -6.94 1.61 -2.08
CA PRO A 155 -7.09 3.05 -1.90
C PRO A 155 -6.74 3.52 -0.48
N VAL A 156 -7.04 2.71 0.54
CA VAL A 156 -6.70 3.02 1.93
C VAL A 156 -5.18 2.99 2.13
N LEU A 157 -4.51 1.98 1.58
CA LEU A 157 -3.04 1.90 1.59
C LEU A 157 -2.40 3.10 0.89
N ALA A 158 -2.96 3.53 -0.25
CA ALA A 158 -2.46 4.67 -1.01
C ALA A 158 -2.66 6.00 -0.29
N ALA A 159 -3.87 6.27 0.19
CA ALA A 159 -4.19 7.51 0.89
C ALA A 159 -3.37 7.66 2.18
N SER A 160 -3.27 6.60 2.97
CA SER A 160 -2.45 6.59 4.19
C SER A 160 -0.97 6.83 3.90
N ALA A 161 -0.42 6.29 2.79
CA ALA A 161 0.97 6.52 2.40
C ALA A 161 1.24 7.98 2.06
N ILE A 162 0.34 8.62 1.28
CA ILE A 162 0.45 10.03 0.93
C ILE A 162 0.42 10.90 2.20
N ILE A 163 -0.53 10.63 3.10
CA ILE A 163 -0.64 11.37 4.37
C ILE A 163 0.61 11.17 5.24
N ALA A 164 1.14 9.94 5.31
CA ALA A 164 2.35 9.65 6.07
C ALA A 164 3.58 10.40 5.51
N VAL A 165 3.72 10.48 4.18
CA VAL A 165 4.78 11.27 3.53
C VAL A 165 4.63 12.74 3.89
N MET A 166 3.43 13.31 3.80
CA MET A 166 3.17 14.71 4.16
C MET A 166 3.51 14.97 5.64
N LEU A 167 3.04 14.13 6.56
CA LEU A 167 3.36 14.26 7.99
C LEU A 167 4.86 14.14 8.26
N SER A 168 5.55 13.21 7.60
CA SER A 168 6.99 13.07 7.74
C SER A 168 7.74 14.31 7.22
N ALA A 169 7.24 14.94 6.16
CA ALA A 169 7.82 16.16 5.60
C ALA A 169 7.60 17.40 6.50
N PHE A 170 6.47 17.46 7.21
CA PHE A 170 6.19 18.55 8.16
C PHE A 170 6.99 18.42 9.46
N CYS A 171 7.37 17.19 9.83
CA CYS A 171 8.01 16.90 11.12
C CYS A 171 9.55 16.77 11.02
N SER A 172 10.12 16.86 9.81
CA SER A 172 11.57 16.76 9.53
C SER A 172 12.17 18.09 9.13
#